data_AF-A0A8E2E4Q7-F1
#
_entry.id   AF-A0A8E2E4Q7-F1
#
_cell.length_a   1.000
_cell.length_b   1.000
_cell.length_c   1.000
_cell.angle_alpha   90.00
_cell.angle_beta   90.00
_cell.angle_gamma   90.00
#
_symmetry.space_group_name_H-M   'P 1'
#
loop_
_entity.id
_entity.type
_entity.pdbx_description
1 polymer ?
#
loop_
_entity_poly.entity_id
_entity_poly.type
_entity_poly.pdbx_seq_one_letter_code
_entity_poly.pdbx_strand_id
1 'polypeptide(L)'
;MVTTRSKKAQTRLRDFTNGKTPPIETGGKTKATPSFIEKAFKGTPGKASKKRKGPPSSGKTTSTKRTKRSEIDEGDSSGKNNIVINRAPVLQLWTACVTSFLHPSLEWSTCLSVGSSISTICAVSKGRSIGKINRSEDDKEKKNKKREQAKEQQKNLDILEVMHFKLKLRDGLALVGNEHKGKPANETLLRTKFGDEGYEAAKGIFQESLESWRGDEEELNEQAFKFYEGFRPDVASGQKGWGRKGELDLEKARKVIQR
;
A
#
# COMPACT_ATOMS: atom_id res chain seq x y z
N MET A 1 -45.20 27.52 22.43
CA MET A 1 -44.79 27.46 21.01
C MET A 1 -43.53 26.61 20.91
N VAL A 2 -43.37 25.78 19.87
CA VAL A 2 -42.25 24.82 19.75
C VAL A 2 -41.57 25.00 18.41
N THR A 3 -40.27 25.32 18.41
CA THR A 3 -39.49 25.57 17.18
C THR A 3 -38.59 24.38 16.88
N THR A 4 -38.92 23.63 15.83
CA THR A 4 -38.12 22.50 15.35
C THR A 4 -36.90 22.98 14.56
N ARG A 5 -35.72 22.37 14.77
CA ARG A 5 -34.53 22.61 13.94
C ARG A 5 -34.11 21.34 13.21
N SER A 6 -34.15 21.40 11.87
CA SER A 6 -33.92 20.27 10.99
C SER A 6 -32.48 19.75 11.02
N LYS A 7 -32.32 18.42 10.97
CA LYS A 7 -31.04 17.74 10.69
C LYS A 7 -30.98 17.41 9.19
N LYS A 8 -30.15 18.13 8.42
CA LYS A 8 -29.81 17.70 7.05
C LYS A 8 -29.03 16.37 7.12
N ALA A 9 -29.44 15.40 6.31
CA ALA A 9 -28.86 14.07 6.31
C ALA A 9 -27.47 14.06 5.63
N GLN A 10 -26.53 13.30 6.20
CA GLN A 10 -25.24 13.04 5.57
C GLN A 10 -25.42 12.05 4.41
N THR A 11 -24.84 12.37 3.24
CA THR A 11 -24.95 11.56 2.03
C THR A 11 -24.31 10.18 2.21
N ARG A 12 -25.05 9.11 1.86
CA ARG A 12 -24.51 7.75 1.85
C ARG A 12 -23.45 7.62 0.75
N LEU A 13 -22.27 7.15 1.12
CA LEU A 13 -21.37 6.44 0.21
C LEU A 13 -22.15 5.22 -0.33
N ARG A 14 -22.30 5.11 -1.66
CA ARG A 14 -23.09 4.03 -2.28
C ARG A 14 -22.25 2.76 -2.42
N ASP A 15 -22.78 1.63 -1.94
CA ASP A 15 -22.19 0.32 -2.11
C ASP A 15 -22.27 -0.14 -3.59
N PHE A 16 -21.13 -0.48 -4.18
CA PHE A 16 -21.05 -1.02 -5.54
C PHE A 16 -21.13 -2.55 -5.54
N THR A 17 -22.36 -3.08 -5.59
CA THR A 17 -22.60 -4.50 -5.90
C THR A 17 -23.75 -4.63 -6.89
N ASN A 18 -23.45 -4.89 -8.16
CA ASN A 18 -24.44 -5.38 -9.12
C ASN A 18 -23.75 -6.21 -10.21
N GLY A 19 -24.22 -7.43 -10.44
CA GLY A 19 -23.49 -8.42 -11.24
C GLY A 19 -24.10 -9.83 -11.21
N LYS A 20 -25.37 -9.93 -11.63
CA LYS A 20 -26.18 -11.13 -11.93
C LYS A 20 -25.66 -12.52 -11.44
N THR A 21 -26.46 -13.15 -10.58
CA THR A 21 -26.59 -14.61 -10.50
C THR A 21 -28.06 -15.00 -10.73
N PRO A 22 -28.37 -16.02 -11.56
CA PRO A 22 -29.71 -16.62 -11.62
C PRO A 22 -29.95 -17.55 -10.41
N PRO A 23 -31.22 -17.86 -10.07
CA PRO A 23 -31.56 -18.73 -8.95
C PRO A 23 -31.53 -20.23 -9.32
N ILE A 24 -31.12 -21.08 -8.38
CA ILE A 24 -31.40 -22.53 -8.34
C ILE A 24 -31.79 -22.90 -6.90
N GLU A 25 -32.60 -23.94 -6.74
CA GLU A 25 -33.51 -24.17 -5.61
C GLU A 25 -32.91 -24.92 -4.40
N THR A 26 -33.78 -25.14 -3.41
CA THR A 26 -33.50 -25.72 -2.09
C THR A 26 -33.36 -27.25 -2.08
N GLY A 27 -32.42 -27.79 -1.28
CA GLY A 27 -32.50 -29.19 -0.85
C GLY A 27 -31.25 -29.71 -0.11
N GLY A 28 -31.45 -30.64 0.83
CA GLY A 28 -30.38 -31.48 1.40
C GLY A 28 -29.91 -31.10 2.82
N LYS A 29 -30.15 -31.99 3.80
CA LYS A 29 -29.55 -31.96 5.15
C LYS A 29 -28.46 -33.02 5.24
N THR A 30 -27.33 -32.72 5.87
CA THR A 30 -26.51 -33.70 6.63
C THR A 30 -25.79 -33.01 7.79
N LYS A 31 -25.55 -33.76 8.87
CA LYS A 31 -24.77 -33.31 10.04
C LYS A 31 -23.38 -33.97 10.01
N ALA A 32 -22.35 -33.25 10.44
CA ALA A 32 -21.12 -33.82 11.00
C ALA A 32 -20.56 -32.87 12.07
N THR A 33 -19.97 -33.42 13.13
CA THR A 33 -19.45 -32.69 14.30
C THR A 33 -17.95 -32.38 14.19
N PRO A 34 -17.41 -31.41 14.99
CA PRO A 34 -16.06 -30.88 14.78
C PRO A 34 -14.95 -31.75 15.38
N SER A 35 -13.76 -31.70 14.78
CA SER A 35 -12.51 -32.16 15.39
C SER A 35 -11.80 -31.00 16.10
N PHE A 36 -11.24 -31.30 17.27
CA PHE A 36 -10.72 -30.31 18.23
C PHE A 36 -9.24 -30.59 18.48
N ILE A 37 -8.33 -29.70 18.06
CA ILE A 37 -6.91 -29.76 18.44
C ILE A 37 -6.46 -28.39 18.93
N GLU A 38 -6.41 -28.28 20.26
CA GLU A 38 -5.70 -27.23 20.99
C GLU A 38 -4.64 -27.91 21.86
N LYS A 39 -3.36 -27.52 21.70
CA LYS A 39 -2.44 -27.22 22.81
C LYS A 39 -1.07 -26.78 22.30
N ALA A 40 -0.49 -25.81 23.00
CA ALA A 40 0.93 -25.47 22.91
C ALA A 40 1.74 -26.34 23.88
N PHE A 41 3.07 -26.40 23.71
CA PHE A 41 3.99 -26.37 24.86
C PHE A 41 5.33 -25.71 24.51
N LYS A 42 6.12 -25.40 25.54
CA LYS A 42 7.39 -24.65 25.48
C LYS A 42 8.60 -25.61 25.54
N GLY A 43 9.78 -25.14 25.14
CA GLY A 43 11.05 -25.59 25.77
C GLY A 43 12.18 -26.02 24.84
N THR A 44 13.24 -25.21 24.81
CA THR A 44 14.63 -25.54 24.43
C THR A 44 15.36 -26.39 25.51
N PRO A 45 16.62 -26.87 25.34
CA PRO A 45 17.56 -26.77 24.19
C PRO A 45 18.21 -28.11 23.72
N GLY A 46 18.96 -28.07 22.61
CA GLY A 46 19.80 -29.20 22.12
C GLY A 46 21.25 -28.76 21.79
N LYS A 47 22.25 -29.57 22.19
CA LYS A 47 23.69 -29.23 22.15
C LYS A 47 24.31 -29.29 20.75
N ALA A 48 25.41 -28.55 20.55
CA ALA A 48 26.28 -28.63 19.36
C ALA A 48 27.60 -29.39 19.63
N SER A 49 28.13 -30.08 18.62
CA SER A 49 29.44 -30.78 18.60
C SER A 49 30.15 -30.60 17.23
N LYS A 50 31.46 -30.93 17.12
CA LYS A 50 32.40 -30.21 16.21
C LYS A 50 33.59 -31.07 15.69
N LYS A 51 34.11 -30.77 14.47
CA LYS A 51 35.32 -31.37 13.77
C LYS A 51 35.11 -32.84 13.30
N ARG A 52 35.90 -33.48 12.39
CA ARG A 52 37.24 -33.34 11.72
C ARG A 52 37.16 -34.14 10.36
N LYS A 53 38.02 -34.14 9.31
CA LYS A 53 39.26 -33.43 8.90
C LYS A 53 39.17 -32.96 7.42
N GLY A 54 39.62 -33.76 6.42
CA GLY A 54 39.64 -33.44 4.98
C GLY A 54 40.56 -34.33 4.09
N PRO A 55 40.37 -34.40 2.74
CA PRO A 55 41.01 -35.36 1.82
C PRO A 55 41.88 -34.75 0.65
N PRO A 56 42.65 -35.57 -0.11
CA PRO A 56 43.29 -35.16 -1.37
C PRO A 56 43.15 -36.15 -2.58
N SER A 57 43.34 -35.63 -3.81
CA SER A 57 43.75 -36.32 -5.09
C SER A 57 42.81 -37.36 -5.76
N SER A 58 42.79 -37.55 -7.09
CA SER A 58 43.21 -36.71 -8.25
C SER A 58 42.69 -37.31 -9.59
N GLY A 59 42.48 -36.50 -10.64
CA GLY A 59 42.17 -36.98 -12.01
C GLY A 59 41.94 -35.87 -13.06
N LYS A 60 42.29 -36.13 -14.33
CA LYS A 60 42.07 -35.24 -15.52
C LYS A 60 40.70 -35.59 -16.20
N THR A 61 40.16 -34.96 -17.25
CA THR A 61 40.80 -34.38 -18.46
C THR A 61 39.85 -33.45 -19.28
N THR A 62 40.42 -32.40 -19.90
CA THR A 62 40.01 -31.62 -21.11
C THR A 62 38.54 -31.40 -21.54
N SER A 63 38.21 -30.09 -21.68
CA SER A 63 37.71 -29.41 -22.90
C SER A 63 36.55 -29.98 -23.75
N THR A 64 35.52 -29.15 -23.95
CA THR A 64 35.20 -28.61 -25.29
C THR A 64 34.49 -27.25 -25.17
N LYS A 65 34.91 -26.28 -25.99
CA LYS A 65 34.43 -24.89 -26.02
C LYS A 65 33.41 -24.72 -27.14
N ARG A 66 32.14 -24.46 -26.82
CA ARG A 66 31.11 -24.11 -27.83
C ARG A 66 30.39 -22.81 -27.49
N THR A 67 31.01 -21.71 -27.88
CA THR A 67 30.42 -20.37 -27.83
C THR A 67 29.13 -20.34 -28.66
N LYS A 68 27.96 -20.17 -28.03
CA LYS A 68 26.77 -19.72 -28.78
C LYS A 68 26.90 -18.21 -28.98
N ARG A 69 26.91 -17.79 -30.23
CA ARG A 69 27.01 -16.38 -30.63
C ARG A 69 25.80 -15.62 -30.05
N SER A 70 26.06 -14.57 -29.29
CA SER A 70 25.06 -13.52 -29.05
C SER A 70 24.93 -12.72 -30.32
N GLU A 71 23.78 -12.79 -30.97
CA GLU A 71 23.41 -11.80 -31.99
C GLU A 71 23.06 -10.50 -31.27
N ILE A 72 23.46 -9.38 -31.86
CA ILE A 72 23.28 -8.05 -31.28
C ILE A 72 21.92 -7.56 -31.75
N ASP A 73 20.97 -7.51 -30.82
CA ASP A 73 19.72 -6.79 -31.00
C ASP A 73 19.96 -5.35 -30.53
N GLU A 74 19.92 -4.39 -31.45
CA GLU A 74 20.12 -2.97 -31.12
C GLU A 74 18.81 -2.34 -30.66
N GLY A 75 18.80 -1.87 -29.40
CA GLY A 75 17.79 -0.93 -28.92
C GLY A 75 16.81 -1.53 -27.92
N ASP A 76 17.25 -1.66 -26.66
CA ASP A 76 16.30 -1.46 -25.56
C ASP A 76 16.91 -0.69 -24.37
N SER A 77 16.22 0.34 -23.91
CA SER A 77 16.49 1.09 -22.67
C SER A 77 15.36 0.93 -21.64
N SER A 78 14.34 0.11 -21.91
CA SER A 78 13.17 -0.15 -21.05
C SER A 78 13.54 -0.59 -19.63
N GLY A 79 14.69 -1.28 -19.48
CA GLY A 79 15.20 -1.77 -18.19
C GLY A 79 15.44 -0.69 -17.13
N LYS A 80 15.42 0.60 -17.50
CA LYS A 80 15.45 1.74 -16.56
C LYS A 80 14.06 2.30 -16.22
N ASN A 81 13.06 2.02 -17.04
CA ASN A 81 11.71 2.61 -16.95
C ASN A 81 10.71 1.70 -16.21
N ASN A 82 11.01 0.40 -16.05
CA ASN A 82 10.09 -0.57 -15.44
C ASN A 82 10.60 -1.12 -14.09
N ILE A 83 9.79 -0.99 -13.02
CA ILE A 83 10.13 -1.40 -11.65
C ILE A 83 9.17 -2.48 -11.14
N VAL A 84 9.68 -3.65 -10.75
CA VAL A 84 8.86 -4.77 -10.24
C VAL A 84 8.60 -4.62 -8.74
N ILE A 85 7.47 -4.00 -8.38
CA ILE A 85 7.16 -3.53 -7.02
C ILE A 85 5.69 -3.74 -6.61
N ASN A 86 5.44 -3.78 -5.30
CA ASN A 86 4.09 -3.78 -4.74
C ASN A 86 3.38 -2.42 -4.96
N ARG A 87 2.04 -2.45 -5.11
CA ARG A 87 1.20 -1.23 -5.20
C ARG A 87 1.34 -0.27 -3.99
N ALA A 88 1.53 -0.79 -2.77
CA ALA A 88 1.50 0.01 -1.55
C ALA A 88 2.71 0.96 -1.34
N PRO A 89 3.97 0.56 -1.59
CA PRO A 89 5.11 1.48 -1.64
C PRO A 89 4.96 2.57 -2.71
N VAL A 90 4.40 2.25 -3.88
CA VAL A 90 4.16 3.23 -4.96
C VAL A 90 3.16 4.28 -4.52
N LEU A 91 2.03 3.88 -3.94
CA LEU A 91 1.07 4.81 -3.36
C LEU A 91 1.70 5.68 -2.26
N GLN A 92 2.55 5.10 -1.41
CA GLN A 92 3.23 5.86 -0.34
C GLN A 92 4.18 6.92 -0.90
N LEU A 93 5.01 6.59 -1.89
CA LEU A 93 5.93 7.54 -2.51
C LEU A 93 5.19 8.61 -3.31
N TRP A 94 4.23 8.22 -4.15
CA TRP A 94 3.37 9.15 -4.90
C TRP A 94 2.67 10.15 -3.97
N THR A 95 2.04 9.66 -2.90
CA THR A 95 1.40 10.53 -1.90
C THR A 95 2.40 11.53 -1.31
N ALA A 96 3.62 11.11 -0.98
CA ALA A 96 4.62 11.99 -0.40
C ALA A 96 5.03 13.11 -1.39
N CYS A 97 5.21 12.79 -2.66
CA CYS A 97 5.45 13.77 -3.72
C CYS A 97 4.30 14.78 -3.84
N VAL A 98 3.05 14.30 -3.95
CA VAL A 98 1.84 15.16 -4.01
C VAL A 98 1.72 16.03 -2.75
N THR A 99 1.94 15.46 -1.57
CA THR A 99 1.88 16.21 -0.29
C THR A 99 2.93 17.33 -0.25
N SER A 100 4.15 17.04 -0.70
CA SER A 100 5.26 18.01 -0.73
C SER A 100 5.05 19.11 -1.78
N PHE A 101 4.24 18.85 -2.82
CA PHE A 101 3.89 19.81 -3.85
C PHE A 101 2.74 20.72 -3.39
N LEU A 102 1.64 20.13 -2.90
CA LEU A 102 0.47 20.86 -2.39
C LEU A 102 0.75 21.65 -1.11
N HIS A 103 1.74 21.23 -0.32
CA HIS A 103 2.07 21.84 0.97
C HIS A 103 3.60 22.03 1.15
N PRO A 104 4.24 22.98 0.42
CA PRO A 104 5.70 23.16 0.45
C PRO A 104 6.29 23.56 1.81
N SER A 105 5.45 23.94 2.78
CA SER A 105 5.85 24.25 4.16
C SER A 105 5.96 23.02 5.07
N LEU A 106 5.60 21.82 4.60
CA LEU A 106 5.72 20.58 5.37
C LEU A 106 7.07 19.92 5.14
N GLU A 107 7.62 19.34 6.21
CA GLU A 107 8.86 18.56 6.13
C GLU A 107 8.63 17.28 5.31
N TRP A 108 9.65 16.82 4.59
CA TRP A 108 9.58 15.59 3.81
C TRP A 108 9.25 14.34 4.67
N SER A 109 9.66 14.29 5.94
CA SER A 109 9.25 13.21 6.86
C SER A 109 7.75 13.23 7.17
N THR A 110 7.13 14.41 7.26
CA THR A 110 5.66 14.58 7.34
C THR A 110 5.00 14.06 6.07
N CYS A 111 5.50 14.44 4.89
CA CYS A 111 4.99 13.98 3.60
C CYS A 111 5.05 12.44 3.47
N LEU A 112 6.15 11.83 3.92
CA LEU A 112 6.29 10.37 4.00
C LEU A 112 5.33 9.74 5.03
N SER A 113 5.08 10.39 6.18
CA SER A 113 4.13 9.93 7.21
C SER A 113 2.69 9.95 6.69
N VAL A 114 2.31 11.00 5.95
CA VAL A 114 1.05 11.12 5.21
C VAL A 114 0.92 9.99 4.19
N GLY A 115 1.94 9.75 3.36
CA GLY A 115 1.95 8.63 2.39
C GLY A 115 1.85 7.24 3.02
N SER A 116 2.54 7.01 4.13
CA SER A 116 2.43 5.78 4.92
C SER A 116 1.01 5.57 5.44
N SER A 117 0.36 6.67 5.87
CA SER A 117 -1.00 6.67 6.41
C SER A 117 -2.06 6.37 5.35
N ILE A 118 -2.03 7.06 4.19
CA ILE A 118 -2.95 6.78 3.08
C ILE A 118 -2.76 5.34 2.56
N SER A 119 -1.51 4.91 2.38
CA SER A 119 -1.20 3.55 1.92
C SER A 119 -1.72 2.48 2.90
N THR A 120 -1.59 2.72 4.21
CA THR A 120 -2.16 1.87 5.27
C THR A 120 -3.69 1.83 5.22
N ILE A 121 -4.36 2.98 5.09
CA ILE A 121 -5.82 3.07 4.99
C ILE A 121 -6.32 2.28 3.77
N CYS A 122 -5.67 2.45 2.61
CA CYS A 122 -6.00 1.72 1.39
C CYS A 122 -5.76 0.21 1.53
N ALA A 123 -4.65 -0.21 2.13
CA ALA A 123 -4.33 -1.62 2.36
C ALA A 123 -5.34 -2.30 3.30
N VAL A 124 -5.74 -1.64 4.40
CA VAL A 124 -6.75 -2.13 5.34
C VAL A 124 -8.14 -2.17 4.72
N SER A 125 -8.51 -1.14 3.94
CA SER A 125 -9.77 -1.12 3.19
C SER A 125 -9.84 -2.27 2.18
N LYS A 126 -8.78 -2.46 1.38
CA LYS A 126 -8.73 -3.54 0.39
C LYS A 126 -8.74 -4.91 1.06
N GLY A 127 -7.95 -5.13 2.11
CA GLY A 127 -7.93 -6.39 2.86
C GLY A 127 -9.29 -6.78 3.44
N ARG A 128 -10.09 -5.80 3.90
CA ARG A 128 -11.49 -6.02 4.30
C ARG A 128 -12.39 -6.38 3.11
N SER A 129 -12.27 -5.66 1.99
CA SER A 129 -13.09 -5.91 0.78
C SER A 129 -12.93 -7.30 0.18
N ILE A 130 -11.79 -7.95 0.43
CA ILE A 130 -11.46 -9.29 -0.09
C ILE A 130 -11.53 -10.39 0.97
N GLY A 131 -12.04 -10.10 2.18
CA GLY A 131 -12.16 -11.08 3.27
C GLY A 131 -10.83 -11.55 3.88
N LYS A 132 -9.71 -10.81 3.69
CA LYS A 132 -8.40 -11.12 4.30
C LYS A 132 -8.17 -10.39 5.63
N ILE A 133 -8.98 -9.38 5.95
CA ILE A 133 -8.99 -8.69 7.24
C ILE A 133 -10.42 -8.74 7.79
N ASN A 134 -10.65 -9.54 8.83
CA ASN A 134 -11.94 -9.61 9.50
C ASN A 134 -12.30 -8.24 10.11
N ARG A 135 -13.60 -7.91 10.09
CA ARG A 135 -14.11 -6.83 10.93
C ARG A 135 -14.14 -7.38 12.35
N SER A 136 -13.30 -6.85 13.25
CA SER A 136 -13.30 -7.27 14.66
C SER A 136 -14.72 -7.23 15.23
N GLU A 137 -15.08 -8.32 15.91
CA GLU A 137 -16.38 -8.59 16.53
C GLU A 137 -16.53 -7.94 17.91
N ASP A 138 -15.57 -7.07 18.30
CA ASP A 138 -15.72 -6.09 19.38
C ASP A 138 -17.12 -5.49 19.40
N ASP A 139 -17.75 -5.44 20.58
CA ASP A 139 -19.05 -4.79 20.79
C ASP A 139 -19.10 -3.45 20.05
N LYS A 140 -20.13 -3.28 19.21
CA LYS A 140 -20.32 -2.08 18.38
C LYS A 140 -20.23 -0.80 19.23
N GLU A 141 -20.72 -0.87 20.46
CA GLU A 141 -20.65 0.19 21.48
C GLU A 141 -19.21 0.45 21.97
N LYS A 142 -18.47 -0.56 22.46
CA LYS A 142 -17.06 -0.42 22.89
C LYS A 142 -16.20 0.15 21.77
N LYS A 143 -16.44 -0.27 20.53
CA LYS A 143 -15.79 0.18 19.31
C LYS A 143 -16.15 1.63 18.95
N ASN A 144 -17.42 2.02 19.09
CA ASN A 144 -17.85 3.39 18.86
C ASN A 144 -17.29 4.35 19.93
N LYS A 145 -17.35 3.96 21.22
CA LYS A 145 -16.78 4.71 22.35
C LYS A 145 -15.27 4.96 22.16
N LYS A 146 -14.49 3.94 21.77
CA LYS A 146 -13.07 4.11 21.40
C LYS A 146 -12.87 5.10 20.23
N ARG A 147 -13.75 5.09 19.22
CA ARG A 147 -13.71 6.00 18.07
C ARG A 147 -14.09 7.44 18.45
N GLU A 148 -15.03 7.62 19.36
CA GLU A 148 -15.47 8.93 19.86
C GLU A 148 -14.44 9.56 20.79
N GLN A 149 -13.83 8.76 21.68
CA GLN A 149 -12.67 9.18 22.48
C GLN A 149 -11.50 9.61 21.60
N ALA A 150 -11.16 8.85 20.55
CA ALA A 150 -10.13 9.23 19.59
C ALA A 150 -10.50 10.52 18.84
N LYS A 151 -11.74 10.66 18.35
CA LYS A 151 -12.22 11.88 17.67
C LYS A 151 -12.04 13.14 18.52
N GLU A 152 -12.44 13.07 19.80
CA GLU A 152 -12.41 14.22 20.72
C GLU A 152 -10.98 14.58 21.13
N GLN A 153 -10.13 13.58 21.45
CA GLN A 153 -8.70 13.81 21.72
C GLN A 153 -7.95 14.38 20.51
N GLN A 154 -8.37 14.02 19.30
CA GLN A 154 -7.81 14.52 18.05
C GLN A 154 -8.53 15.79 17.53
N LYS A 155 -9.47 16.38 18.27
CA LYS A 155 -10.39 17.41 17.75
C LYS A 155 -9.72 18.73 17.37
N ASN A 156 -8.72 19.13 18.15
CA ASN A 156 -7.97 20.37 17.99
C ASN A 156 -6.63 20.13 17.27
N LEU A 157 -6.56 19.10 16.42
CA LEU A 157 -5.38 18.80 15.60
C LEU A 157 -5.61 19.27 14.17
N ASP A 158 -4.54 19.75 13.54
CA ASP A 158 -4.56 20.21 12.16
C ASP A 158 -5.03 19.12 11.20
N ILE A 159 -5.87 19.51 10.24
CA ILE A 159 -6.41 18.61 9.21
C ILE A 159 -5.69 18.90 7.90
N LEU A 160 -4.99 17.88 7.39
CA LEU A 160 -4.37 17.90 6.07
C LEU A 160 -5.24 17.12 5.08
N GLU A 161 -5.40 17.63 3.87
CA GLU A 161 -6.21 16.97 2.83
C GLU A 161 -5.43 16.76 1.54
N VAL A 162 -5.05 15.52 1.31
CA VAL A 162 -4.29 15.08 0.12
C VAL A 162 -5.04 13.93 -0.53
N MET A 163 -5.29 14.00 -1.84
CA MET A 163 -6.03 13.01 -2.62
C MET A 163 -7.44 12.71 -2.05
N HIS A 164 -8.13 13.74 -1.55
CA HIS A 164 -9.37 13.66 -0.75
C HIS A 164 -9.27 12.90 0.60
N PHE A 165 -8.08 12.44 1.02
CA PHE A 165 -7.89 11.85 2.35
C PHE A 165 -7.65 12.97 3.37
N LYS A 166 -8.70 13.33 4.10
CA LYS A 166 -8.60 14.19 5.29
C LYS A 166 -7.92 13.43 6.44
N LEU A 167 -6.63 13.68 6.65
CA LEU A 167 -5.81 13.16 7.74
C LEU A 167 -5.70 14.19 8.86
N LYS A 168 -5.33 13.73 10.06
CA LYS A 168 -4.98 14.60 11.18
C LYS A 168 -3.49 14.52 11.44
N LEU A 169 -2.84 15.67 11.59
CA LEU A 169 -1.44 15.77 11.95
C LEU A 169 -1.29 15.94 13.46
N ARG A 170 -0.23 15.36 14.01
CA ARG A 170 0.23 15.58 15.38
C ARG A 170 1.73 15.48 15.39
N ASP A 171 2.41 16.48 15.95
CA ASP A 171 3.87 16.47 16.12
C ASP A 171 4.61 16.17 14.79
N GLY A 172 4.13 16.73 13.67
CA GLY A 172 4.63 16.47 12.32
C GLY A 172 4.25 15.12 11.69
N LEU A 173 3.46 14.28 12.36
CA LEU A 173 3.12 12.91 11.93
C LEU A 173 1.62 12.72 11.70
N ALA A 174 1.26 11.94 10.67
CA ALA A 174 -0.13 11.65 10.35
C ALA A 174 -0.72 10.53 11.22
N LEU A 175 -1.97 10.70 11.64
CA LEU A 175 -2.72 9.74 12.47
C LEU A 175 -3.57 8.78 11.62
N VAL A 176 -3.54 7.49 11.95
CA VAL A 176 -4.36 6.45 11.29
C VAL A 176 -5.44 5.94 12.25
N GLY A 177 -6.71 6.20 11.89
CA GLY A 177 -7.86 5.65 12.61
C GLY A 177 -7.97 6.14 14.06
N ASN A 178 -7.84 5.22 15.02
CA ASN A 178 -7.95 5.52 16.45
C ASN A 178 -6.57 5.67 17.14
N GLU A 179 -5.47 5.72 16.40
CA GLU A 179 -4.13 5.84 17.00
C GLU A 179 -3.88 7.26 17.57
N HIS A 180 -3.25 7.33 18.74
CA HIS A 180 -3.04 8.57 19.51
C HIS A 180 -1.69 9.27 19.22
N LYS A 181 -0.81 8.59 18.47
CA LYS A 181 0.49 9.05 17.98
C LYS A 181 0.58 8.68 16.50
N GLY A 182 1.17 9.55 15.69
CA GLY A 182 1.45 9.23 14.30
C GLY A 182 2.62 8.27 14.19
N LYS A 183 2.78 7.61 13.03
CA LYS A 183 3.95 6.77 12.77
C LYS A 183 4.96 7.54 11.92
N PRO A 184 6.23 7.70 12.36
CA PRO A 184 7.28 8.21 11.48
C PRO A 184 7.45 7.22 10.32
N ALA A 185 7.39 7.73 9.10
CA ALA A 185 7.66 6.93 7.93
C ALA A 185 9.18 6.89 7.68
N ASN A 186 9.69 5.70 7.43
CA ASN A 186 11.10 5.48 7.20
C ASN A 186 11.37 5.43 5.68
N GLU A 187 12.14 6.40 5.16
CA GLU A 187 12.49 6.46 3.73
C GLU A 187 13.38 5.29 3.29
N THR A 188 14.29 4.84 4.16
CA THR A 188 15.13 3.66 3.91
C THR A 188 14.26 2.42 3.61
N LEU A 189 13.12 2.25 4.29
CA LEU A 189 12.14 1.20 4.01
C LEU A 189 11.32 1.40 2.73
N LEU A 190 11.41 2.55 2.05
CA LEU A 190 10.97 2.71 0.66
C LEU A 190 12.12 2.35 -0.29
N ARG A 191 13.31 2.94 -0.10
CA ARG A 191 14.52 2.62 -0.87
C ARG A 191 14.78 1.12 -0.96
N THR A 192 14.75 0.39 0.16
CA THR A 192 14.88 -1.08 0.20
C THR A 192 13.80 -1.85 -0.60
N LYS A 193 12.63 -1.25 -0.87
CA LYS A 193 11.54 -1.89 -1.64
C LYS A 193 11.55 -1.58 -3.13
N PHE A 194 12.09 -0.41 -3.51
CA PHE A 194 12.27 0.04 -4.90
C PHE A 194 13.64 -0.36 -5.47
N GLY A 195 14.66 -0.53 -4.63
CA GLY A 195 16.05 -0.29 -5.00
C GLY A 195 16.36 1.21 -4.97
N ASP A 196 17.60 1.62 -4.70
CA ASP A 196 17.93 3.06 -4.62
C ASP A 196 17.77 3.77 -5.97
N GLU A 197 18.27 3.18 -7.06
CA GLU A 197 18.07 3.69 -8.43
C GLU A 197 16.58 3.80 -8.78
N GLY A 198 15.80 2.74 -8.50
CA GLY A 198 14.36 2.73 -8.74
C GLY A 198 13.58 3.69 -7.84
N TYR A 199 14.08 4.00 -6.65
CA TYR A 199 13.49 4.99 -5.75
C TYR A 199 13.68 6.40 -6.31
N GLU A 200 14.91 6.77 -6.69
CA GLU A 200 15.19 8.11 -7.25
C GLU A 200 14.53 8.29 -8.63
N ALA A 201 14.53 7.24 -9.48
CA ALA A 201 13.84 7.29 -10.77
C ALA A 201 12.32 7.52 -10.58
N ALA A 202 11.66 6.75 -9.71
CA ALA A 202 10.23 6.93 -9.45
C ALA A 202 9.91 8.28 -8.79
N LYS A 203 10.72 8.70 -7.81
CA LYS A 203 10.58 9.99 -7.11
C LYS A 203 10.77 11.16 -8.06
N GLY A 204 11.84 11.15 -8.86
CA GLY A 204 12.15 12.16 -9.86
C GLY A 204 11.03 12.30 -10.89
N ILE A 205 10.58 11.20 -11.48
CA ILE A 205 9.45 11.18 -12.42
C ILE A 205 8.17 11.77 -11.79
N PHE A 206 7.84 11.41 -10.55
CA PHE A 206 6.67 11.96 -9.87
C PHE A 206 6.81 13.46 -9.60
N GLN A 207 7.96 13.93 -9.10
CA GLN A 207 8.17 15.35 -8.81
C GLN A 207 8.19 16.19 -10.11
N GLU A 208 8.94 15.76 -11.12
CA GLU A 208 9.02 16.43 -12.43
C GLU A 208 7.65 16.47 -13.14
N SER A 209 6.83 15.42 -13.00
CA SER A 209 5.49 15.40 -13.58
C SER A 209 4.48 16.27 -12.82
N LEU A 210 4.71 16.57 -11.54
CA LEU A 210 3.88 17.48 -10.76
C LEU A 210 4.13 18.96 -11.13
N GLU A 211 5.30 19.30 -11.68
CA GLU A 211 5.61 20.67 -12.12
C GLU A 211 4.62 21.23 -13.15
N SER A 212 3.95 20.38 -13.95
CA SER A 212 2.91 20.80 -14.92
C SER A 212 1.56 21.19 -14.28
N TRP A 213 1.46 21.13 -12.95
CA TRP A 213 0.24 21.45 -12.16
C TRP A 213 0.39 22.70 -11.29
N ARG A 214 1.46 23.49 -11.47
CA ARG A 214 1.68 24.74 -10.73
C ARG A 214 0.59 25.77 -11.08
N GLY A 215 -0.16 26.20 -10.08
CA GLY A 215 -1.33 27.09 -10.22
C GLY A 215 -2.68 26.36 -10.33
N ASP A 216 -2.68 25.03 -10.47
CA ASP A 216 -3.87 24.16 -10.53
C ASP A 216 -3.87 23.14 -9.36
N GLU A 217 -3.33 23.53 -8.21
CA GLU A 217 -3.14 22.66 -7.04
C GLU A 217 -4.45 22.04 -6.51
N GLU A 218 -5.59 22.74 -6.62
CA GLU A 218 -6.89 22.20 -6.23
C GLU A 218 -7.35 21.06 -7.15
N GLU A 219 -7.25 21.22 -8.48
CA GLU A 219 -7.61 20.14 -9.42
C GLU A 219 -6.64 18.96 -9.25
N LEU A 220 -5.34 19.20 -9.13
CA LEU A 220 -4.35 18.16 -8.83
C LEU A 220 -4.77 17.34 -7.60
N ASN A 221 -5.25 17.98 -6.53
CA ASN A 221 -5.68 17.28 -5.32
C ASN A 221 -6.90 16.36 -5.57
N GLU A 222 -7.79 16.69 -6.51
CA GLU A 222 -8.92 15.84 -6.91
C GLU A 222 -8.52 14.72 -7.89
N GLN A 223 -7.57 14.96 -8.78
CA GLN A 223 -7.19 14.02 -9.84
C GLN A 223 -6.07 13.05 -9.42
N ALA A 224 -5.18 13.43 -8.49
CA ALA A 224 -3.97 12.67 -8.16
C ALA A 224 -4.19 11.21 -7.71
N PHE A 225 -5.33 10.88 -7.09
CA PHE A 225 -5.63 9.47 -6.79
C PHE A 225 -5.97 8.67 -8.06
N LYS A 226 -6.66 9.30 -9.02
CA LYS A 226 -7.03 8.70 -10.31
C LYS A 226 -5.80 8.46 -11.18
N PHE A 227 -4.83 9.39 -11.17
CA PHE A 227 -3.53 9.21 -11.84
C PHE A 227 -2.82 7.96 -11.32
N TYR A 228 -2.72 7.80 -10.00
CA TYR A 228 -2.21 6.58 -9.39
C TYR A 228 -3.02 5.34 -9.77
N GLU A 229 -4.35 5.41 -9.88
CA GLU A 229 -5.14 4.26 -10.36
C GLU A 229 -4.83 3.85 -11.81
N GLY A 230 -4.36 4.79 -12.65
CA GLY A 230 -3.90 4.56 -14.02
C GLY A 230 -2.49 3.98 -14.13
N PHE A 231 -1.51 4.49 -13.37
CA PHE A 231 -0.11 4.06 -13.48
C PHE A 231 0.36 3.00 -12.48
N ARG A 232 -0.40 2.71 -11.41
CA ARG A 232 -0.03 1.72 -10.38
C ARG A 232 0.43 0.35 -10.95
N PRO A 233 1.35 -0.35 -10.27
CA PRO A 233 1.86 -1.65 -10.70
C PRO A 233 0.76 -2.62 -11.11
N ASP A 234 0.87 -3.32 -12.25
CA ASP A 234 -0.18 -4.28 -12.61
C ASP A 234 -0.07 -5.61 -11.85
N VAL A 235 -1.18 -6.00 -11.20
CA VAL A 235 -1.35 -7.28 -10.51
C VAL A 235 -2.82 -7.70 -10.56
N ALA A 236 -3.02 -9.01 -10.63
CA ALA A 236 -4.32 -9.67 -10.73
C ALA A 236 -5.39 -9.16 -9.75
N SER A 237 -6.65 -9.21 -10.17
CA SER A 237 -7.78 -8.72 -9.39
C SER A 237 -8.10 -9.58 -8.14
N GLY A 238 -8.98 -9.06 -7.28
CA GLY A 238 -9.49 -9.77 -6.11
C GLY A 238 -8.41 -10.12 -5.07
N GLN A 239 -8.41 -11.36 -4.59
CA GLN A 239 -7.40 -11.87 -3.66
C GLN A 239 -6.05 -12.19 -4.32
N LYS A 240 -6.02 -12.53 -5.62
CA LYS A 240 -4.83 -13.12 -6.27
C LYS A 240 -3.66 -12.15 -6.42
N GLY A 241 -3.92 -10.85 -6.61
CA GLY A 241 -2.88 -9.80 -6.63
C GLY A 241 -2.66 -9.08 -5.30
N TRP A 242 -3.41 -9.39 -4.23
CA TRP A 242 -3.24 -8.71 -2.95
C TRP A 242 -1.87 -9.04 -2.35
N GLY A 243 -1.08 -8.01 -2.03
CA GLY A 243 0.29 -8.17 -1.54
C GLY A 243 1.31 -8.65 -2.58
N ARG A 244 0.95 -8.78 -3.87
CA ARG A 244 1.91 -9.14 -4.92
C ARG A 244 2.67 -7.93 -5.46
N LYS A 245 3.84 -8.20 -6.05
CA LYS A 245 4.57 -7.27 -6.92
C LYS A 245 3.97 -7.30 -8.33
N GLY A 246 3.99 -6.16 -9.00
CA GLY A 246 3.63 -5.94 -10.38
C GLY A 246 4.64 -5.01 -11.06
N GLU A 247 4.49 -4.80 -12.36
CA GLU A 247 5.34 -3.88 -13.11
C GLU A 247 4.81 -2.44 -13.03
N LEU A 248 5.62 -1.52 -12.52
CA LEU A 248 5.42 -0.07 -12.59
C LEU A 248 6.20 0.47 -13.79
N ASP A 249 5.50 0.95 -14.79
CA ASP A 249 6.05 1.69 -15.92
C ASP A 249 6.10 3.19 -15.58
N LEU A 250 7.32 3.75 -15.57
CA LEU A 250 7.58 5.16 -15.25
C LEU A 250 7.25 6.12 -16.40
N GLU A 251 7.34 5.68 -17.66
CA GLU A 251 6.87 6.49 -18.78
C GLU A 251 5.36 6.62 -18.77
N LYS A 252 4.64 5.53 -18.48
CA LYS A 252 3.20 5.54 -18.27
C LYS A 252 2.83 6.40 -17.06
N ALA A 253 3.61 6.37 -15.98
CA ALA A 253 3.40 7.29 -14.86
C ALA A 253 3.50 8.75 -15.31
N ARG A 254 4.60 9.12 -15.98
CA ARG A 254 4.79 10.45 -16.58
C ARG A 254 3.60 10.84 -17.48
N LYS A 255 3.24 10.00 -18.45
CA LYS A 255 2.15 10.20 -19.43
C LYS A 255 0.74 10.24 -18.82
N VAL A 256 0.57 9.79 -17.57
CA VAL A 256 -0.72 9.81 -16.83
C VAL A 256 -0.78 10.97 -15.82
N ILE A 257 0.35 11.53 -15.42
CA ILE A 257 0.43 12.67 -14.48
C ILE A 257 0.59 14.00 -15.23
N GLN A 258 1.43 14.07 -16.27
CA GLN A 258 1.69 15.30 -17.02
C GLN A 258 0.46 15.76 -17.81
N ARG A 259 0.37 17.07 -18.02
CA ARG A 259 -0.67 17.78 -18.77
C ARG A 259 -0.11 18.37 -20.06
#